data_AF-A0A662LSA4-F1
#
_entry.id   AF-A0A662LSA4-F1
#
_cell.length_a   1.000
_cell.length_b   1.000
_cell.length_c   1.000
_cell.angle_alpha   90.00
_cell.angle_beta   90.00
_cell.angle_gamma   90.00
#
_symmetry.space_group_name_H-M   'P 1'
#
loop_
_entity.id
_entity.type
_entity.pdbx_description
1 polymer ?
#
loop_
_entity_poly.entity_id
_entity_poly.type
_entity_poly.pdbx_seq_one_letter_code
_entity_poly.pdbx_strand_id
1 'polypeptide(L)'
;MFCNPYIYGTWHRDCWSWKLTSLPHGGSIATIGCTGLSWQGIEFGGGGSDWLNIQFFKEYANGETTLGTIWKNAITEYVQTFPINWNTPSGKTSSIDAKTVQEWILIGDPTLEIKV
;
A
#
# COMPACT_ATOMS: atom_id res chain seq x y z
N MET A 1 -23.28 -15.92 2.28
CA MET A 1 -22.16 -16.86 2.03
C MET A 1 -22.51 -17.63 0.77
N PHE A 2 -21.80 -17.40 -0.34
CA PHE A 2 -22.02 -18.14 -1.59
C PHE A 2 -20.99 -19.28 -1.63
N CYS A 3 -21.44 -20.50 -1.36
CA CYS A 3 -20.64 -21.70 -1.55
C CYS A 3 -20.86 -22.19 -2.98
N ASN A 4 -19.84 -22.16 -3.82
CA ASN A 4 -19.84 -22.82 -5.12
C ASN A 4 -19.33 -24.26 -4.90
N PRO A 5 -20.11 -25.31 -5.21
CA PRO A 5 -19.80 -26.69 -4.84
C PRO A 5 -18.66 -27.35 -5.61
N TYR A 6 -17.99 -26.66 -6.55
CA TYR A 6 -16.99 -27.27 -7.44
C TYR A 6 -15.52 -26.94 -7.10
N ILE A 7 -15.25 -26.29 -5.98
CA ILE A 7 -13.88 -25.91 -5.59
C ILE A 7 -13.66 -26.38 -4.15
N TYR A 8 -12.65 -27.24 -3.95
CA TYR A 8 -12.21 -27.78 -2.65
C TYR A 8 -11.53 -26.70 -1.77
N GLY A 9 -12.17 -25.55 -1.64
CA GLY A 9 -11.73 -24.43 -0.83
C GLY A 9 -12.86 -23.41 -0.75
N THR A 10 -13.23 -23.00 0.46
CA THR A 10 -14.13 -21.87 0.65
C THR A 10 -13.39 -20.63 0.20
N TRP A 11 -13.72 -20.06 -0.96
CA TRP A 11 -13.20 -18.76 -1.37
C TRP A 11 -13.56 -17.74 -0.28
N HIS A 12 -12.56 -17.28 0.47
CA HIS A 12 -12.78 -16.17 1.36
C HIS A 12 -13.03 -14.94 0.48
N ARG A 13 -14.17 -14.29 0.69
CA ARG A 13 -14.60 -13.13 -0.10
C ARG A 13 -13.81 -11.86 0.23
N ASP A 14 -13.00 -11.93 1.28
CA ASP A 14 -12.26 -10.82 1.85
C ASP A 14 -10.81 -10.87 1.39
N CYS A 15 -10.23 -9.72 1.05
CA CYS A 15 -8.78 -9.61 0.87
C CYS A 15 -8.06 -9.74 2.21
N TRP A 16 -6.77 -10.10 2.18
CA TRP A 16 -5.94 -10.24 3.38
C TRP A 16 -5.99 -9.01 4.28
N SER A 17 -5.81 -7.82 3.70
CA SER A 17 -5.83 -6.56 4.45
C SER A 17 -7.17 -6.31 5.14
N TRP A 18 -8.30 -6.60 4.48
CA TRP A 18 -9.61 -6.49 5.12
C TRP A 18 -9.79 -7.53 6.23
N LYS A 19 -9.35 -8.77 6.02
CA LYS A 19 -9.46 -9.83 7.02
C LYS A 19 -8.67 -9.51 8.28
N LEU A 20 -7.49 -8.91 8.15
CA LEU A 20 -6.66 -8.49 9.26
C LEU A 20 -7.27 -7.27 10.00
N THR A 21 -7.75 -6.26 9.27
CA THR A 21 -8.31 -5.05 9.87
C THR A 21 -9.71 -5.25 10.48
N SER A 22 -10.51 -6.18 9.94
CA SER A 22 -11.90 -6.42 10.41
C SER A 22 -12.02 -7.48 11.50
N LEU A 23 -10.93 -8.14 11.91
CA LEU A 23 -10.98 -9.24 12.87
C LEU A 23 -11.27 -8.70 14.29
N PRO A 24 -12.40 -9.05 14.92
CA PRO A 24 -12.66 -8.62 16.29
C PRO A 24 -11.67 -9.26 17.27
N HIS A 25 -11.21 -8.48 18.25
CA HIS A 25 -10.30 -8.93 19.32
C HIS A 25 -8.98 -9.55 18.83
N GLY A 26 -8.50 -9.15 17.65
CA GLY A 26 -7.22 -9.60 17.10
C GLY A 26 -6.88 -8.87 15.80
N GLY A 27 -5.94 -9.43 15.03
CA GLY A 27 -5.56 -8.87 13.73
C GLY A 27 -4.77 -7.57 13.85
N SER A 28 -5.07 -6.63 12.96
CA SER A 28 -4.39 -5.34 12.84
C SER A 28 -5.36 -4.18 13.09
N ILE A 29 -4.89 -3.11 13.74
CA ILE A 29 -5.68 -1.87 13.89
C ILE A 29 -5.81 -1.06 12.59
N ALA A 30 -4.84 -1.23 11.67
CA ALA A 30 -4.87 -0.75 10.30
C ALA A 30 -3.89 -1.59 9.46
N THR A 31 -4.13 -1.67 8.16
CA THR A 31 -3.25 -2.38 7.20
C THR A 31 -2.96 -1.47 6.01
N ILE A 32 -1.69 -1.43 5.59
CA ILE A 32 -1.29 -0.85 4.31
C ILE A 32 -0.81 -1.98 3.40
N GLY A 33 -1.24 -1.98 2.13
CA GLY A 33 -0.80 -2.99 1.17
C GLY A 33 -1.15 -2.64 -0.26
N CYS A 34 -0.61 -3.42 -1.19
CA CYS A 34 -0.87 -3.24 -2.61
C CYS A 34 -2.18 -3.96 -3.01
N THR A 35 -3.05 -3.28 -3.76
CA THR A 35 -4.28 -3.88 -4.30
C THR A 35 -4.02 -4.81 -5.49
N GLY A 36 -2.84 -4.69 -6.11
CA GLY A 36 -2.38 -5.52 -7.22
C GLY A 36 -0.97 -6.07 -7.01
N LEU A 37 -0.35 -6.52 -8.11
CA LEU A 37 1.02 -7.03 -8.12
C LEU A 37 2.00 -5.89 -7.84
N SER A 38 2.56 -5.82 -6.64
CA SER A 38 3.62 -4.86 -6.34
C SER A 38 4.90 -5.17 -7.12
N TRP A 39 5.78 -4.18 -7.23
CA TRP A 39 7.12 -4.34 -7.79
C TRP A 39 8.15 -3.65 -6.88
N GLN A 40 9.41 -4.02 -7.06
CA GLN A 40 10.53 -3.52 -6.27
C GLN A 40 11.50 -2.70 -7.12
N GLY A 41 11.93 -1.56 -6.62
CA GLY A 41 12.81 -0.60 -7.29
C GLY A 41 14.21 -1.11 -7.63
N ILE A 42 14.67 -2.19 -6.97
CA ILE A 42 16.00 -2.82 -7.17
C ILE A 42 16.26 -3.12 -8.64
N GLU A 43 15.24 -3.47 -9.41
CA GLU A 43 15.37 -3.87 -10.82
C GLU A 43 15.38 -2.69 -11.81
N PHE A 44 15.02 -1.47 -11.38
CA PHE A 44 14.79 -0.33 -12.30
C PHE A 44 15.38 1.01 -11.84
N GLY A 45 16.41 0.98 -10.99
CA GLY A 45 17.11 2.19 -10.56
C GLY A 45 16.45 2.96 -9.41
N GLY A 46 15.58 2.30 -8.65
CA GLY A 46 14.85 2.86 -7.50
C GLY A 46 13.34 2.91 -7.71
N GLY A 47 12.61 3.34 -6.67
CA GLY A 47 11.15 3.41 -6.67
C GLY A 47 10.51 2.13 -6.12
N GLY A 48 9.28 1.86 -6.54
CA GLY A 48 8.54 0.66 -6.14
C GLY A 48 7.99 0.69 -4.72
N SER A 49 7.42 -0.45 -4.32
CA SER A 49 6.81 -0.60 -3.00
C SER A 49 7.82 -0.59 -1.85
N ASP A 50 9.04 -1.08 -2.09
CA ASP A 50 10.17 -0.99 -1.17
C ASP A 50 10.51 0.47 -0.82
N TRP A 51 10.55 1.36 -1.81
CA TRP A 51 10.81 2.77 -1.54
C TRP A 51 9.69 3.38 -0.69
N LEU A 52 8.40 3.11 -1.01
CA LEU A 52 7.26 3.62 -0.22
C LEU A 52 7.30 3.13 1.23
N ASN A 53 7.59 1.84 1.42
CA ASN A 53 7.69 1.25 2.75
C ASN A 53 8.82 1.90 3.56
N ILE A 54 9.98 2.15 2.95
CA ILE A 54 11.10 2.85 3.63
C ILE A 54 10.70 4.28 3.95
N GLN A 55 10.07 5.00 3.02
CA GLN A 55 9.67 6.39 3.24
C GLN A 55 8.64 6.50 4.37
N PHE A 56 7.70 5.56 4.47
CA PHE A 56 6.78 5.49 5.61
C PHE A 56 7.53 5.46 6.96
N PHE A 57 8.53 4.60 7.10
CA PHE A 57 9.31 4.51 8.33
C PHE A 57 10.18 5.75 8.57
N LYS A 58 10.66 6.42 7.51
CA LYS A 58 11.38 7.69 7.64
C LYS A 58 10.47 8.80 8.19
N GLU A 59 9.28 8.95 7.63
CA GLU A 59 8.28 9.92 8.13
C GLU A 59 7.95 9.66 9.60
N TYR A 60 7.76 8.39 9.98
CA TYR A 60 7.55 8.01 11.38
C TYR A 60 8.76 8.34 12.28
N ALA A 61 9.98 8.02 11.82
CA ALA A 61 11.21 8.32 12.55
C ALA A 61 11.48 9.83 12.67
N ASN A 62 10.96 10.63 11.74
CA ASN A 62 11.03 12.10 11.76
C ASN A 62 10.01 12.73 12.73
N GLY A 63 9.16 11.93 13.39
CA GLY A 63 8.27 12.36 14.46
C GLY A 63 6.81 12.56 14.06
N GLU A 64 6.42 12.28 12.81
CA GLU A 64 5.00 12.23 12.46
C GLU A 64 4.41 10.91 12.96
N THR A 65 3.31 10.98 13.71
CA THR A 65 2.67 9.82 14.35
C THR A 65 1.29 9.50 13.78
N THR A 66 0.68 10.42 13.03
CA THR A 66 -0.65 10.22 12.45
C THR A 66 -0.52 9.32 11.22
N LEU A 67 -1.08 8.11 11.28
CA LEU A 67 -0.94 7.08 10.25
C LEU A 67 -1.28 7.58 8.84
N GLY A 68 -2.41 8.27 8.70
CA GLY A 68 -2.85 8.84 7.43
C GLY A 68 -1.92 9.95 6.92
N THR A 69 -1.32 10.73 7.81
CA THR A 69 -0.34 11.77 7.43
C THR A 69 0.96 11.14 6.94
N ILE A 70 1.50 10.13 7.65
CA ILE A 70 2.68 9.36 7.24
C ILE A 70 2.45 8.76 5.84
N TRP A 71 1.32 8.07 5.64
CA TRP A 71 0.96 7.45 4.37
C TRP A 71 0.83 8.49 3.24
N LYS A 72 0.15 9.62 3.48
CA LYS A 72 0.03 10.74 2.54
C LYS A 72 1.38 11.32 2.17
N ASN A 73 2.25 11.58 3.15
CA ASN A 73 3.57 12.14 2.93
C ASN A 73 4.45 11.19 2.11
N ALA A 74 4.43 9.89 2.42
CA ALA A 74 5.19 8.88 1.68
C ALA A 74 4.78 8.84 0.20
N ILE A 75 3.48 8.86 -0.11
CA ILE A 75 2.98 8.94 -1.50
C ILE A 75 3.38 10.27 -2.16
N THR A 76 3.26 11.37 -1.43
CA THR A 76 3.58 12.71 -1.96
C THR A 76 5.06 12.78 -2.34
N GLU A 77 5.95 12.34 -1.47
CA GLU A 77 7.39 12.30 -1.72
C GLU A 77 7.73 11.31 -2.85
N TYR A 78 7.02 10.18 -2.96
CA TYR A 78 7.20 9.24 -4.07
C TYR A 78 6.94 9.92 -5.42
N VAL A 79 5.80 10.61 -5.56
CA VAL A 79 5.44 11.31 -6.82
C VAL A 79 6.41 12.46 -7.13
N GLN A 80 6.94 13.12 -6.10
CA GLN A 80 7.96 14.16 -6.27
C GLN A 80 9.32 13.60 -6.71
N THR A 81 9.70 12.43 -6.17
CA THR A 81 10.95 11.74 -6.50
C THR A 81 10.89 11.07 -7.88
N PHE A 82 9.74 10.46 -8.21
CA PHE A 82 9.49 9.72 -9.44
C PHE A 82 8.32 10.35 -10.22
N PRO A 83 8.54 11.49 -10.90
CA PRO A 83 7.48 12.21 -11.59
C PRO A 83 6.84 11.38 -12.70
N ILE A 84 5.51 11.32 -12.71
CA ILE A 84 4.73 10.54 -13.67
C ILE A 84 4.64 11.28 -15.00
N ASN A 85 5.21 10.68 -16.04
CA ASN A 85 5.08 11.08 -17.43
C ASN A 85 3.91 10.33 -18.08
N TRP A 86 2.76 11.00 -18.13
CA TRP A 86 1.51 10.49 -18.72
C TRP A 86 1.57 10.25 -20.24
N ASN A 87 2.61 10.69 -20.94
CA ASN A 87 2.81 10.40 -22.36
C ASN A 87 3.52 9.06 -22.60
N THR A 88 3.97 8.37 -21.56
CA THR A 88 4.62 7.06 -21.69
C THR A 88 3.60 5.95 -21.91
N PRO A 89 3.89 4.97 -22.79
CA PRO A 89 2.99 3.83 -22.98
C PRO A 89 2.97 2.94 -21.73
N SER A 90 1.88 2.18 -21.58
CA SER A 90 1.71 1.19 -20.51
C SER A 90 2.86 0.18 -20.49
N GLY A 91 3.32 -0.18 -19.28
CA GLY A 91 4.42 -1.11 -19.05
C GLY A 91 5.80 -0.46 -19.03
N LYS A 92 5.91 0.86 -19.21
CA LYS A 92 7.14 1.63 -18.93
C LYS A 92 7.20 2.03 -17.47
N THR A 93 8.42 2.26 -16.96
CA THR A 93 8.69 2.61 -15.55
C THR A 93 7.72 3.68 -15.02
N SER A 94 7.54 4.78 -15.76
CA SER A 94 6.66 5.86 -15.30
C SER A 94 5.17 5.47 -15.19
N SER A 95 4.69 4.58 -16.06
CA SER A 95 3.33 4.01 -15.93
C SER A 95 3.22 3.02 -14.76
N ILE A 96 4.33 2.36 -14.42
CA ILE A 96 4.43 1.46 -13.28
C ILE A 96 4.48 2.26 -11.96
N ASP A 97 5.17 3.40 -11.93
CA ASP A 97 5.17 4.36 -10.81
C ASP A 97 3.76 4.88 -10.51
N ALA A 98 3.01 5.25 -11.56
CA ALA A 98 1.62 5.65 -11.42
C ALA A 98 0.76 4.54 -10.79
N LYS A 99 0.96 3.29 -11.24
CA LYS A 99 0.27 2.11 -10.68
C LYS A 99 0.64 1.90 -9.20
N THR A 100 1.90 2.06 -8.83
CA THR A 100 2.37 1.87 -7.45
C THR A 100 1.71 2.80 -6.47
N VAL A 101 1.59 4.09 -6.83
CA VAL A 101 0.90 5.07 -6.00
C VAL A 101 -0.59 4.76 -5.88
N GLN A 102 -1.21 4.26 -6.95
CA GLN A 102 -2.64 3.92 -6.97
C GLN A 102 -2.96 2.63 -6.19
N GLU A 103 -2.01 1.68 -6.11
CA GLU A 103 -2.26 0.38 -5.50
C GLU A 103 -1.91 0.33 -4.01
N TRP A 104 -1.05 1.23 -3.49
CA TRP A 104 -0.60 1.22 -2.10
C TRP A 104 -1.63 1.87 -1.15
N ILE A 105 -2.61 1.08 -0.71
CA ILE A 105 -3.80 1.56 -0.01
C ILE A 105 -3.73 1.30 1.50
N LEU A 106 -4.15 2.31 2.27
CA LEU A 106 -4.44 2.22 3.69
C LEU A 106 -5.89 1.76 3.94
N ILE A 107 -6.06 0.69 4.72
CA ILE A 107 -7.34 0.19 5.24
C ILE A 107 -7.33 0.28 6.76
N GLY A 108 -8.17 1.16 7.32
CA GLY A 108 -8.27 1.44 8.75
C GLY A 108 -8.67 2.89 8.99
N ASP A 109 -8.50 3.37 10.22
CA ASP A 109 -8.69 4.78 10.55
C ASP A 109 -7.43 5.60 10.20
N PRO A 110 -7.48 6.52 9.22
CA PRO A 110 -6.32 7.35 8.87
C PRO A 110 -5.97 8.36 9.96
N THR A 111 -6.86 8.65 10.91
CA THR A 111 -6.61 9.56 12.04
C THR A 111 -5.94 8.87 13.22
N LEU A 112 -5.68 7.56 13.11
CA LEU A 112 -4.98 6.79 14.13
C LEU A 112 -3.58 7.36 14.40
N GLU A 113 -3.30 7.61 15.67
CA GLU A 113 -1.98 7.98 16.16
C GLU A 113 -1.19 6.72 16.56
N ILE A 114 -0.03 6.52 15.93
CA ILE A 114 0.90 5.43 16.25
C ILE A 114 1.69 5.83 17.50
N LYS A 115 1.43 5.14 18.61
CA LYS A 115 2.12 5.36 19.88
C LYS A 115 3.39 4.52 19.94
N VAL A 116 4.46 5.14 20.45
CA VAL A 116 5.72 4.47 20.85
C VAL A 116 5.53 3.78 22.20
#